data_AF-A0A4R1HA48-F1
#
_entry.id   AF-A0A4R1HA48-F1
#
_cell.length_a   1.000
_cell.length_b   1.000
_cell.length_c   1.000
_cell.angle_alpha   90.00
_cell.angle_beta   90.00
_cell.angle_gamma   90.00
#
_symmetry.space_group_name_H-M   'P 1'
#
loop_
_entity.id
_entity.type
_entity.pdbx_description
1 polymer ?
#
loop_
_entity_poly.entity_id
_entity_poly.type
_entity_poly.pdbx_seq_one_letter_code
_entity_poly.pdbx_strand_id
1 'polypeptide(L)'
;MKHTKRIPNSPSYRRMPESSAVISLYTGIRRYDGGRTGQGLFGIAMVCLLLAGSLLSFNVRAEDAIAWRSLSATEQKVLKSFRERWDTLPPQRQEKLRKGAERWQHMGPEQKAEVRERFKRWQAMTPEQRKLLRERHERFKQLSPEQQERLRKRRQWFQQLPPERREALRRKWQAMSADERKAFRQKQRDRWQNMTPAQKQKFRNRLQR
;
A
#
# COMPACT_ATOMS: atom_id res chain seq x y z
N MET A 1 27.39 -18.16 0.16
CA MET A 1 27.31 -16.90 0.92
C MET A 1 26.02 -16.17 0.57
N LYS A 2 25.14 -15.93 1.55
CA LYS A 2 23.81 -15.33 1.32
C LYS A 2 23.95 -13.80 1.22
N HIS A 3 23.91 -13.25 0.02
CA HIS A 3 23.85 -11.79 -0.18
C HIS A 3 22.49 -11.26 0.29
N THR A 4 22.44 -10.78 1.53
CA THR A 4 21.34 -9.96 2.02
C THR A 4 21.45 -8.58 1.37
N LYS A 5 20.66 -8.33 0.31
CA LYS A 5 20.46 -6.97 -0.19
C LYS A 5 19.88 -6.13 0.95
N ARG A 6 20.74 -5.34 1.62
CA ARG A 6 20.32 -4.26 2.52
C ARG A 6 19.31 -3.39 1.77
N ILE A 7 18.05 -3.44 2.19
CA ILE A 7 17.06 -2.46 1.78
C ILE A 7 17.54 -1.13 2.39
N PRO A 8 17.87 -0.10 1.59
CA PRO A 8 18.42 1.12 2.14
C PRO A 8 17.37 1.78 3.04
N ASN A 9 17.78 2.08 4.27
CA ASN A 9 17.08 2.96 5.19
C ASN A 9 16.90 4.31 4.48
N SER A 10 15.78 4.48 3.77
CA SER A 10 15.63 5.53 2.75
C SER A 10 15.66 6.92 3.40
N PRO A 11 16.71 7.73 3.17
CA PRO A 11 16.91 9.02 3.85
C PRO A 11 15.81 10.06 3.55
N SER A 12 15.03 9.82 2.50
CA SER A 12 14.03 10.76 1.97
C SER A 12 12.90 11.10 2.93
N TYR A 13 12.57 10.24 3.90
CA TYR A 13 11.50 10.53 4.87
C TYR A 13 11.97 11.38 6.06
N ARG A 14 13.28 11.55 6.25
CA ARG A 14 13.85 12.26 7.41
C ARG A 14 13.88 13.78 7.24
N ARG A 15 13.74 14.28 6.00
CA ARG A 15 13.76 15.72 5.64
C ARG A 15 12.42 16.24 5.08
N MET A 16 11.34 15.47 5.17
CA MET A 16 10.01 15.89 4.70
C MET A 16 9.20 16.53 5.83
N PRO A 17 8.42 17.60 5.56
CA PRO A 17 7.35 18.04 6.44
C PRO A 17 6.42 16.87 6.75
N GLU A 18 5.97 16.77 8.00
CA GLU A 18 5.17 15.63 8.47
C GLU A 18 3.94 15.38 7.58
N SER A 19 3.29 16.44 7.09
CA SER A 19 2.13 16.36 6.20
C SER A 19 2.45 15.67 4.86
N SER A 20 3.58 15.99 4.23
CA SER A 20 4.07 15.35 3.01
C SER A 20 4.41 13.86 3.22
N ALA A 21 5.01 13.53 4.36
CA ALA A 21 5.47 12.19 4.68
C ALA A 21 4.29 11.25 5.03
N VAL A 22 3.31 11.79 5.75
CA VAL A 22 2.01 11.17 6.03
C VAL A 22 1.27 10.82 4.74
N ILE A 23 1.19 11.75 3.78
CA ILE A 23 0.50 11.53 2.50
C ILE A 23 1.14 10.39 1.72
N SER A 24 2.47 10.27 1.75
CA SER A 24 3.19 9.18 1.09
C SER A 24 2.85 7.79 1.65
N LEU A 25 2.50 7.67 2.94
CA LEU A 25 2.05 6.40 3.54
C LEU A 25 0.63 6.04 3.14
N TYR A 26 -0.25 7.03 3.05
CA TYR A 26 -1.67 6.81 2.73
C TYR A 26 -1.90 6.50 1.25
N THR A 27 -1.05 7.01 0.37
CA THR A 27 -1.13 6.83 -1.08
C THR A 27 -0.40 5.59 -1.58
N GLY A 28 0.33 4.88 -0.71
CA GLY A 28 1.06 3.66 -1.07
C GLY A 28 2.03 3.89 -2.24
N ILE A 29 2.75 5.02 -2.22
CA ILE A 29 3.66 5.41 -3.30
C ILE A 29 4.82 4.41 -3.34
N ARG A 30 4.75 3.46 -4.28
CA ARG A 30 5.90 2.64 -4.70
C ARG A 30 7.00 3.60 -5.14
N ARG A 31 8.17 3.57 -4.50
CA ARG A 31 9.39 3.94 -5.20
C ARG A 31 9.63 2.85 -6.24
N TYR A 32 9.61 3.24 -7.51
CA TYR A 32 10.18 2.45 -8.60
C TYR A 32 11.68 2.59 -8.38
N ASP A 33 12.32 1.60 -7.76
CA ASP A 33 13.78 1.52 -7.78
C ASP A 33 14.13 1.11 -9.22
N GLY A 34 14.47 2.10 -10.05
CA GLY A 34 15.10 1.89 -11.35
C GLY A 34 16.46 1.25 -11.12
N GLY A 35 16.47 -0.07 -11.00
CA GLY A 35 17.68 -0.88 -10.99
C GLY A 35 18.19 -1.04 -12.41
N ARG A 36 19.23 -0.26 -12.75
CA ARG A 36 20.44 -0.75 -13.43
C ARG A 36 20.19 -1.46 -14.77
N THR A 37 20.11 -0.70 -15.87
CA THR A 37 20.68 -1.16 -17.13
C THR A 37 22.21 -1.00 -17.03
N GLY A 38 22.90 -2.13 -16.99
CA GLY A 38 24.36 -2.15 -17.10
C GLY A 38 24.76 -1.79 -18.52
N GLN A 39 25.68 -0.84 -18.64
CA GLN A 39 26.55 -0.75 -19.80
C GLN A 39 27.70 -1.75 -19.61
N GLY A 40 28.08 -2.43 -20.69
CA GLY A 40 29.14 -3.44 -20.75
C GLY A 40 28.65 -4.71 -21.46
N LEU A 41 29.08 -5.15 -22.65
CA LEU A 41 29.91 -4.64 -23.74
C LEU A 41 29.88 -5.79 -24.80
N PHE A 42 29.81 -5.43 -26.09
CA PHE A 42 30.19 -6.18 -27.31
C PHE A 42 29.38 -7.39 -27.87
N GLY A 43 29.07 -7.26 -29.17
CA GLY A 43 28.74 -8.30 -30.16
C GLY A 43 27.23 -8.55 -30.32
N ILE A 44 26.53 -8.12 -31.37
CA ILE A 44 26.77 -8.40 -32.79
C ILE A 44 26.15 -7.28 -33.65
N ALA A 45 26.97 -6.77 -34.56
CA ALA A 45 26.69 -6.18 -35.88
C ALA A 45 25.49 -5.23 -36.08
N MET A 46 25.87 -3.97 -36.30
CA MET A 46 25.22 -3.02 -37.21
C MET A 46 25.05 -3.60 -38.62
N VAL A 47 23.87 -4.15 -38.95
CA VAL A 47 23.32 -4.39 -40.32
C VAL A 47 21.81 -4.66 -40.09
N CYS A 48 20.78 -3.92 -40.50
CA CYS A 48 20.55 -2.99 -41.59
C CYS A 48 19.72 -1.80 -41.08
N LEU A 49 20.18 -0.60 -41.41
CA LEU A 49 19.31 0.54 -41.64
C LEU A 49 18.45 0.23 -42.89
N LEU A 50 17.18 0.62 -42.83
CA LEU A 50 16.19 0.75 -43.92
C LEU A 50 15.30 -0.47 -44.22
N LEU A 51 14.04 -0.35 -43.80
CA LEU A 51 12.78 -0.61 -44.52
C LEU A 51 11.65 -0.26 -43.52
N ALA A 52 11.31 1.03 -43.31
CA ALA A 52 10.19 1.69 -43.98
C ALA A 52 8.91 0.84 -44.03
N GLY A 53 7.92 1.18 -43.19
CA GLY A 53 6.57 0.63 -43.33
C GLY A 53 5.80 0.56 -42.01
N SER A 54 5.15 1.67 -41.67
CA SER A 54 3.96 1.79 -40.82
C SER A 54 3.60 0.60 -39.94
N LEU A 55 3.77 0.70 -38.62
CA LEU A 55 2.86 0.10 -37.64
C LEU A 55 3.04 0.79 -36.28
N LEU A 56 1.96 1.46 -35.87
CA LEU A 56 1.66 1.90 -34.50
C LEU A 56 2.56 2.98 -33.91
N SER A 57 2.20 4.24 -34.18
CA SER A 57 2.16 5.24 -33.12
C SER A 57 1.27 4.70 -32.00
N PHE A 58 1.85 3.89 -31.10
CA PHE A 58 1.33 3.76 -29.75
C PHE A 58 1.42 5.17 -29.17
N ASN A 59 0.35 5.96 -29.36
CA ASN A 59 0.03 7.05 -28.46
C ASN A 59 -0.16 6.40 -27.10
N VAL A 60 0.95 6.17 -26.39
CA VAL A 60 0.93 6.18 -24.93
C VAL A 60 0.37 7.55 -24.61
N ARG A 61 -0.93 7.62 -24.32
CA ARG A 61 -1.52 8.80 -23.70
C ARG A 61 -0.72 9.01 -22.43
N ALA A 62 0.26 9.90 -22.48
CA ALA A 62 0.81 10.48 -21.29
C ALA A 62 -0.39 11.13 -20.61
N GLU A 63 -0.87 10.54 -19.51
CA GLU A 63 -1.80 11.25 -18.63
C GLU A 63 -1.19 12.64 -18.38
N ASP A 64 -1.94 13.70 -18.60
CA ASP A 64 -1.38 15.06 -18.55
C ASP A 64 -0.74 15.30 -17.18
N ALA A 65 0.54 15.71 -17.19
CA ALA A 65 1.25 16.06 -15.98
C ALA A 65 0.61 17.30 -15.34
N ILE A 66 0.36 17.24 -14.03
CA ILE A 66 -0.21 18.35 -13.27
C ILE A 66 0.90 19.36 -13.02
N ALA A 67 0.76 20.59 -13.51
CA ALA A 67 1.74 21.64 -13.24
C ALA A 67 1.76 22.02 -11.75
N TRP A 68 2.94 22.24 -11.16
CA TRP A 68 3.04 22.67 -9.76
C TRP A 68 2.22 23.94 -9.47
N ARG A 69 2.19 24.88 -10.43
CA ARG A 69 1.46 26.15 -10.32
C ARG A 69 -0.06 26.00 -10.34
N SER A 70 -0.60 24.90 -10.86
CA SER A 70 -2.04 24.65 -10.88
C SER A 70 -2.56 24.03 -9.58
N LEU A 71 -1.68 23.66 -8.65
CA LEU A 71 -2.06 23.25 -7.30
C LEU A 71 -2.55 24.45 -6.50
N SER A 72 -3.57 24.28 -5.67
CA SER A 72 -4.03 25.31 -4.72
C SER A 72 -2.92 25.68 -3.73
N ALA A 73 -2.98 26.88 -3.16
CA ALA A 73 -1.98 27.35 -2.18
C ALA A 73 -1.83 26.38 -0.99
N THR A 74 -2.94 25.79 -0.55
CA THR A 74 -2.95 24.82 0.55
C THR A 74 -2.32 23.49 0.13
N GLU A 75 -2.54 23.01 -1.10
CA GLU A 75 -1.88 21.81 -1.63
C GLU A 75 -0.37 22.03 -1.77
N GLN A 76 0.04 23.19 -2.31
CA GLN A 76 1.45 23.56 -2.41
C GLN A 76 2.13 23.62 -1.04
N LYS A 77 1.44 24.15 -0.01
CA LYS A 77 1.95 24.18 1.38
C LYS A 77 2.15 22.76 1.93
N VAL A 78 1.18 21.88 1.71
CA VAL A 78 1.22 20.48 2.18
C VAL A 78 2.27 19.66 1.42
N LEU A 79 2.47 19.93 0.13
CA LEU A 79 3.37 19.20 -0.76
C LEU A 79 4.74 19.89 -0.94
N LYS A 80 5.06 20.95 -0.17
CA LYS A 80 6.26 21.79 -0.36
C LYS A 80 7.56 20.99 -0.58
N SER A 81 7.72 19.84 0.08
CA SER A 81 8.90 18.98 -0.06
C SER A 81 9.03 18.21 -1.38
N PHE A 82 7.98 18.25 -2.22
CA PHE A 82 7.97 17.67 -3.55
C PHE A 82 8.23 18.72 -4.63
N ARG A 83 8.21 20.03 -4.32
CA ARG A 83 8.31 21.14 -5.29
C ARG A 83 9.44 20.93 -6.31
N GLU A 84 10.66 20.73 -5.83
CA GLU A 84 11.86 20.61 -6.68
C GLU A 84 11.82 19.39 -7.63
N ARG A 85 11.12 18.34 -7.24
CA ARG A 85 11.04 17.09 -8.03
C ARG A 85 9.67 16.87 -8.65
N TRP A 86 8.74 17.81 -8.53
CA TRP A 86 7.33 17.59 -8.87
C TRP A 86 7.17 17.20 -10.33
N ASP A 87 7.83 17.94 -11.22
CA ASP A 87 7.77 17.73 -12.67
C ASP A 87 8.49 16.44 -13.11
N THR A 88 9.34 15.88 -12.25
CA THR A 88 9.99 14.56 -12.46
C THR A 88 9.12 13.39 -12.01
N LEU A 89 8.03 13.65 -11.29
CA LEU A 89 7.12 12.60 -10.85
C LEU A 89 6.19 12.21 -12.00
N PRO A 90 5.97 10.90 -12.24
CA PRO A 90 4.95 10.46 -13.17
C PRO A 90 3.57 11.07 -12.85
N PRO A 91 2.74 11.39 -13.85
CA PRO A 91 1.41 11.99 -13.68
C PRO A 91 0.53 11.24 -12.66
N GLN A 92 0.53 9.90 -12.68
CA GLN A 92 -0.21 9.08 -11.72
C GLN A 92 0.25 9.30 -10.27
N ARG A 93 1.54 9.65 -10.06
CA ARG A 93 2.07 9.97 -8.74
C ARG A 93 1.71 11.39 -8.31
N GLN A 94 1.78 12.36 -9.22
CA GLN A 94 1.35 13.73 -8.96
C GLN A 94 -0.12 13.74 -8.51
N GLU A 95 -0.97 13.00 -9.22
CA GLU A 95 -2.40 12.90 -8.91
C GLU A 95 -2.67 12.25 -7.54
N LYS A 96 -1.92 11.19 -7.19
CA LYS A 96 -2.02 10.56 -5.87
C LYS A 96 -1.61 11.51 -4.75
N LEU A 97 -0.53 12.27 -4.95
CA LEU A 97 -0.06 13.25 -3.98
C LEU A 97 -1.08 14.38 -3.79
N ARG A 98 -1.65 14.90 -4.89
CA ARG A 98 -2.72 15.91 -4.89
C ARG A 98 -3.94 15.44 -4.08
N LYS A 99 -4.52 14.28 -4.44
CA LYS A 99 -5.62 13.65 -3.68
C LYS A 99 -5.26 13.35 -2.22
N GLY A 100 -3.99 13.11 -1.94
CA GLY A 100 -3.49 12.96 -0.58
C GLY A 100 -3.52 14.28 0.20
N ALA A 101 -3.06 15.36 -0.43
CA ALA A 101 -3.06 16.71 0.14
C ALA A 101 -4.48 17.22 0.40
N GLU A 102 -5.38 17.03 -0.57
CA GLU A 102 -6.80 17.32 -0.44
C GLU A 102 -7.41 16.59 0.77
N ARG A 103 -7.23 15.27 0.87
CA ARG A 103 -7.74 14.50 2.03
C ARG A 103 -7.15 14.97 3.35
N TRP A 104 -5.85 15.30 3.38
CA TRP A 104 -5.20 15.82 4.59
C TRP A 104 -5.82 17.16 5.03
N GLN A 105 -6.19 18.03 4.09
CA GLN A 105 -6.82 19.31 4.39
C GLN A 105 -8.19 19.10 5.06
N HIS A 106 -9.00 18.21 4.50
CA HIS A 106 -10.34 17.88 5.00
C HIS A 106 -10.35 17.07 6.31
N MET A 107 -9.20 16.56 6.78
CA MET A 107 -9.13 15.84 8.05
C MET A 107 -9.26 16.78 9.26
N GLY A 108 -10.07 16.36 10.23
CA GLY A 108 -10.15 16.99 11.55
C GLY A 108 -8.85 16.84 12.36
N PRO A 109 -8.69 17.57 13.47
CA PRO A 109 -7.48 17.55 14.30
C PRO A 109 -7.16 16.16 14.86
N GLU A 110 -8.17 15.40 15.29
CA GLU A 110 -8.01 14.03 15.79
C GLU A 110 -7.55 13.05 14.70
N GLN A 111 -8.15 13.13 13.52
CA GLN A 111 -7.77 12.31 12.37
C GLN A 111 -6.31 12.60 11.96
N LYS A 112 -5.92 13.88 11.92
CA LYS A 112 -4.53 14.29 11.69
C LYS A 112 -3.60 13.72 12.75
N ALA A 113 -4.00 13.71 14.03
CA ALA A 113 -3.22 13.12 15.11
C ALA A 113 -3.05 11.60 14.95
N GLU A 114 -4.13 10.87 14.63
CA GLU A 114 -4.05 9.42 14.41
C GLU A 114 -3.10 9.08 13.25
N VAL A 115 -3.17 9.86 12.19
CA VAL A 115 -2.32 9.66 11.02
C VAL A 115 -0.85 9.99 11.33
N ARG A 116 -0.57 11.03 12.14
CA ARG A 116 0.79 11.29 12.66
C ARG A 116 1.32 10.12 13.48
N GLU A 117 0.50 9.53 14.35
CA GLU A 117 0.90 8.36 15.15
C GLU A 117 1.12 7.10 14.30
N ARG A 118 0.33 6.91 13.25
CA ARG A 118 0.58 5.86 12.24
C ARG A 118 1.91 6.09 11.52
N PHE A 119 2.23 7.35 11.21
CA PHE A 119 3.49 7.72 10.57
C PHE A 119 4.71 7.47 11.47
N LYS A 120 4.67 7.89 12.74
CA LYS A 120 5.72 7.59 13.73
C LYS A 120 5.98 6.09 13.85
N ARG A 121 4.92 5.28 13.97
CA ARG A 121 5.04 3.81 14.01
C ARG A 121 5.68 3.25 12.74
N TRP A 122 5.33 3.77 11.57
CA TRP A 122 5.94 3.35 10.32
C TRP A 122 7.42 3.73 10.21
N GLN A 123 7.80 4.92 10.70
CA GLN A 123 9.19 5.35 10.75
C GLN A 123 10.03 4.44 11.67
N ALA A 124 9.44 3.97 12.76
CA ALA A 124 10.07 3.01 13.67
C ALA A 124 10.16 1.57 13.09
N MET A 125 9.45 1.25 11.99
CA MET A 125 9.51 -0.10 11.41
C MET A 125 10.86 -0.39 10.74
N THR A 126 11.37 -1.61 10.94
CA THR A 126 12.54 -2.10 10.22
C THR A 126 12.25 -2.29 8.73
N PRO A 127 13.28 -2.35 7.85
CA PRO A 127 13.07 -2.59 6.43
C PRO A 127 12.31 -3.90 6.13
N GLU A 128 12.54 -4.95 6.92
CA GLU A 128 11.88 -6.25 6.82
C GLU A 128 10.40 -6.15 7.20
N GLN A 129 10.08 -5.43 8.29
CA GLN A 129 8.70 -5.17 8.69
C GLN A 129 7.94 -4.38 7.61
N ARG A 130 8.59 -3.37 7.01
CA ARG A 130 8.02 -2.62 5.88
C ARG A 130 7.82 -3.49 4.65
N LYS A 131 8.76 -4.39 4.33
CA LYS A 131 8.62 -5.36 3.23
C LYS A 131 7.42 -6.28 3.45
N LEU A 132 7.29 -6.85 4.65
CA LEU A 132 6.17 -7.71 5.02
C LEU A 132 4.83 -6.97 4.93
N LEU A 133 4.78 -5.71 5.37
CA LEU A 133 3.58 -4.88 5.27
C LEU A 133 3.18 -4.65 3.80
N ARG A 134 4.15 -4.36 2.92
CA ARG A 134 3.91 -4.24 1.47
C ARG A 134 3.37 -5.53 0.88
N GLU A 135 3.99 -6.67 1.17
CA GLU A 135 3.53 -7.97 0.66
C GLU A 135 2.12 -8.33 1.13
N ARG A 136 1.78 -8.01 2.38
CA ARG A 136 0.41 -8.20 2.89
C ARG A 136 -0.58 -7.29 2.18
N HIS A 137 -0.20 -6.05 1.90
CA HIS A 137 -1.03 -5.09 1.20
C HIS A 137 -1.25 -5.47 -0.28
N GLU A 138 -0.21 -5.89 -1.00
CA GLU A 138 -0.37 -6.33 -2.39
C GLU A 138 -1.25 -7.59 -2.47
N ARG A 139 -1.07 -8.56 -1.56
CA ARG A 139 -1.98 -9.71 -1.46
C ARG A 139 -3.43 -9.29 -1.18
N PHE A 140 -3.64 -8.29 -0.33
CA PHE A 140 -4.99 -7.76 -0.07
C PHE A 140 -5.60 -7.12 -1.31
N LYS A 141 -4.82 -6.38 -2.10
CA LYS A 141 -5.29 -5.76 -3.35
C LYS A 141 -5.65 -6.78 -4.43
N GLN A 142 -5.02 -7.95 -4.41
CA GLN A 142 -5.33 -9.06 -5.31
C GLN A 142 -6.62 -9.81 -4.93
N LEU A 143 -7.18 -9.58 -3.74
CA LEU A 143 -8.47 -10.16 -3.35
C LEU A 143 -9.61 -9.51 -4.13
N SER A 144 -10.66 -10.30 -4.39
CA SER A 144 -11.89 -9.76 -4.98
C SER A 144 -12.53 -8.69 -4.08
N PRO A 145 -13.32 -7.74 -4.63
CA PRO A 145 -13.97 -6.70 -3.83
C PRO A 145 -14.78 -7.26 -2.65
N GLU A 146 -15.49 -8.36 -2.86
CA GLU A 146 -16.25 -9.05 -1.80
C GLU A 146 -15.35 -9.62 -0.71
N GLN A 147 -14.22 -10.24 -1.08
CA GLN A 147 -13.24 -10.72 -0.12
C GLN A 147 -12.61 -9.58 0.68
N GLN A 148 -12.24 -8.48 0.02
CA GLN A 148 -11.72 -7.29 0.69
C GLN A 148 -12.72 -6.76 1.71
N GLU A 149 -14.00 -6.66 1.33
CA GLU A 149 -15.05 -6.15 2.19
C GLU A 149 -15.30 -7.05 3.40
N ARG A 150 -15.30 -8.37 3.20
CA ARG A 150 -15.36 -9.33 4.31
C ARG A 150 -14.20 -9.14 5.29
N LEU A 151 -12.99 -8.86 4.81
CA LEU A 151 -11.83 -8.61 5.65
C LEU A 151 -11.95 -7.28 6.41
N ARG A 152 -12.47 -6.23 5.77
CA ARG A 152 -12.73 -4.92 6.41
C ARG A 152 -13.74 -5.06 7.54
N LYS A 153 -14.89 -5.69 7.28
CA LYS A 153 -15.94 -5.95 8.30
C LYS A 153 -15.41 -6.76 9.47
N ARG A 154 -14.65 -7.85 9.21
CA ARG A 154 -14.03 -8.64 10.28
C ARG A 154 -13.05 -7.82 11.13
N ARG A 155 -12.27 -6.93 10.50
CA ARG A 155 -11.36 -6.03 11.22
C ARG A 155 -12.14 -5.04 12.09
N GLN A 156 -13.21 -4.45 11.55
CA GLN A 156 -14.05 -3.51 12.28
C GLN A 156 -14.71 -4.17 13.50
N TRP A 157 -15.34 -5.33 13.32
CA TRP A 157 -15.88 -6.14 14.42
C TRP A 157 -14.82 -6.41 15.49
N PHE A 158 -13.62 -6.84 15.08
CA PHE A 158 -12.54 -7.11 16.02
C PHE A 158 -12.10 -5.85 16.79
N GLN A 159 -12.15 -4.66 16.17
CA GLN A 159 -11.81 -3.40 16.83
C GLN A 159 -12.87 -2.94 17.84
N GLN A 160 -14.14 -3.32 17.63
CA GLN A 160 -15.26 -3.00 18.51
C GLN A 160 -15.35 -3.92 19.73
N LEU A 161 -14.64 -5.05 19.74
CA LEU A 161 -14.61 -5.94 20.91
C LEU A 161 -13.97 -5.26 22.14
N PRO A 162 -14.47 -5.55 23.36
CA PRO A 162 -13.84 -5.10 24.61
C PRO A 162 -12.34 -5.45 24.65
N PRO A 163 -11.47 -4.59 25.22
CA PRO A 163 -10.03 -4.81 25.27
C PRO A 163 -9.63 -6.20 25.75
N GLU A 164 -10.30 -6.71 26.78
CA GLU A 164 -10.04 -8.00 27.43
C GLU A 164 -10.36 -9.14 26.46
N ARG A 165 -11.47 -9.02 25.71
CA ARG A 165 -11.86 -10.01 24.68
C ARG A 165 -10.87 -10.01 23.52
N ARG A 166 -10.41 -8.84 23.07
CA ARG A 166 -9.39 -8.73 22.01
C ARG A 166 -8.07 -9.36 22.45
N GLU A 167 -7.67 -9.13 23.69
CA GLU A 167 -6.45 -9.69 24.25
C GLU A 167 -6.54 -11.21 24.40
N ALA A 168 -7.64 -11.73 24.95
CA ALA A 168 -7.87 -13.17 25.03
C ALA A 168 -7.77 -13.85 23.66
N LEU A 169 -8.36 -13.25 22.62
CA LEU A 169 -8.25 -13.75 21.23
C LEU A 169 -6.81 -13.70 20.70
N ARG A 170 -6.06 -12.63 20.99
CA ARG A 170 -4.64 -12.51 20.60
C ARG A 170 -3.78 -13.55 21.31
N ARG A 171 -3.92 -13.70 22.62
CA ARG A 171 -3.20 -14.69 23.43
C ARG A 171 -3.47 -16.10 22.94
N LYS A 172 -4.75 -16.45 22.72
CA LYS A 172 -5.14 -17.74 22.14
C LYS A 172 -4.48 -17.97 20.77
N TRP A 173 -4.47 -16.97 19.90
CA TRP A 173 -3.82 -17.09 18.59
C TRP A 173 -2.31 -17.24 18.67
N GLN A 174 -1.66 -16.50 19.58
CA GLN A 174 -0.23 -16.53 19.81
C GLN A 174 0.23 -17.86 20.41
N ALA A 175 -0.55 -18.42 21.35
CA ALA A 175 -0.29 -19.71 21.97
C ALA A 175 -0.36 -20.89 20.98
N MET A 176 -1.18 -20.79 19.93
CA MET A 176 -1.27 -21.86 18.93
C MET A 176 0.01 -21.97 18.07
N SER A 177 0.49 -23.19 17.86
CA SER A 177 1.57 -23.52 16.93
C SER A 177 1.16 -23.26 15.46
N ALA A 178 2.12 -23.34 14.54
CA ALA A 178 1.82 -23.16 13.10
C ALA A 178 0.83 -24.22 12.58
N ASP A 179 0.98 -25.46 13.01
CA ASP A 179 0.13 -26.58 12.63
C ASP A 179 -1.24 -26.51 13.28
N GLU A 180 -1.32 -26.13 14.57
CA GLU A 180 -2.59 -25.89 15.24
C GLU A 180 -3.37 -24.76 14.56
N ARG A 181 -2.70 -23.67 14.17
CA ARG A 181 -3.35 -22.59 13.40
C ARG A 181 -3.82 -23.09 12.03
N LYS A 182 -3.09 -24.00 11.38
CA LYS A 182 -3.49 -24.61 10.09
C LYS A 182 -4.73 -25.47 10.29
N ALA A 183 -4.72 -26.36 11.27
CA ALA A 183 -5.85 -27.21 11.64
C ALA A 183 -7.09 -26.39 12.05
N PHE A 184 -6.90 -25.31 12.81
CA PHE A 184 -7.99 -24.39 13.17
C PHE A 184 -8.62 -23.74 11.92
N ARG A 185 -7.80 -23.24 10.99
CA ARG A 185 -8.31 -22.67 9.72
C ARG A 185 -9.01 -23.73 8.86
N GLN A 186 -8.50 -24.95 8.85
CA GLN A 186 -9.09 -26.10 8.19
C GLN A 186 -10.50 -26.38 8.72
N LYS A 187 -10.60 -26.62 10.03
CA LYS A 187 -11.87 -26.87 10.72
C LYS A 187 -12.91 -25.77 10.49
N GLN A 188 -12.48 -24.51 10.53
CA GLN A 188 -13.39 -23.38 10.26
C GLN A 188 -13.87 -23.34 8.80
N ARG A 189 -13.02 -23.73 7.84
CA ARG A 189 -13.38 -23.84 6.44
C ARG A 189 -14.36 -24.99 6.19
N ASP A 190 -14.08 -26.16 6.75
CA ASP A 190 -14.91 -27.36 6.58
C ASP A 190 -16.28 -27.13 7.21
N ARG A 191 -16.31 -26.52 8.40
CA ARG A 191 -17.55 -26.06 9.03
C ARG A 191 -18.34 -25.11 8.13
N TRP A 192 -17.66 -24.15 7.48
CA TRP A 192 -18.33 -23.23 6.56
C TRP A 192 -18.85 -23.93 5.31
N GLN A 193 -18.11 -24.88 4.75
CA GLN A 193 -18.52 -25.63 3.56
C GLN A 193 -19.78 -26.47 3.84
N ASN A 194 -19.82 -27.14 5.00
CA ASN A 194 -20.91 -28.01 5.42
C ASN A 194 -22.15 -27.28 5.97
N MET A 195 -22.13 -25.94 6.05
CA MET A 195 -23.31 -25.16 6.47
C MET A 195 -24.32 -24.99 5.34
N THR A 196 -25.62 -25.09 5.68
CA THR A 196 -26.73 -24.75 4.77
C THR A 196 -26.75 -23.25 4.45
N PRO A 197 -27.41 -22.81 3.35
CA PRO A 197 -27.55 -21.39 3.04
C PRO A 197 -28.13 -20.56 4.19
N ALA A 198 -29.15 -21.08 4.87
CA ALA A 198 -29.77 -20.42 6.04
C ALA A 198 -28.78 -20.29 7.21
N GLN A 199 -27.99 -21.33 7.50
CA GLN A 199 -26.96 -21.28 8.54
C GLN A 199 -25.83 -20.28 8.20
N LYS A 200 -25.38 -20.26 6.93
CA LYS A 200 -24.40 -19.28 6.44
C LYS A 200 -24.92 -17.86 6.61
N GLN A 201 -26.19 -17.62 6.31
CA GLN A 201 -26.81 -16.30 6.46
C GLN A 201 -26.88 -15.86 7.93
N LYS A 202 -27.33 -16.74 8.83
CA LYS A 202 -27.34 -16.46 10.28
C LYS A 202 -25.94 -16.15 10.82
N PHE A 203 -24.92 -16.88 10.35
CA PHE A 203 -23.53 -16.64 10.73
C PHE A 203 -23.01 -15.29 10.23
N ARG A 204 -23.31 -14.91 8.98
CA ARG A 204 -22.97 -13.58 8.43
C ARG A 204 -23.61 -12.47 9.25
N ASN A 205 -24.90 -12.60 9.59
CA ASN A 205 -25.62 -11.60 10.38
C ASN A 205 -25.00 -11.44 11.78
N ARG A 206 -24.56 -12.54 12.41
CA ARG A 206 -23.87 -12.49 13.71
C ARG A 206 -22.53 -11.75 13.67
N LEU A 207 -21.82 -11.75 12.54
CA LEU A 207 -20.57 -11.01 12.39
C LEU A 207 -20.78 -9.53 12.01
N GLN A 208 -22.00 -9.16 11.63
CA GLN A 208 -22.38 -7.79 11.28
C GLN A 208 -23.06 -7.04 12.45
N ARG A 209 -23.49 -7.78 13.48
CA ARG A 209 -23.94 -7.27 14.78
C ARG A 209 -22.75 -7.13 15.72
#